data_AF-X0V7W7-F1
#
_entry.id   AF-X0V7W7-F1
#
_cell.length_a   1.000
_cell.length_b   1.000
_cell.length_c   1.000
_cell.angle_alpha   90.00
_cell.angle_beta   90.00
_cell.angle_gamma   90.00
#
_symmetry.space_group_name_H-M   'P 1'
#
loop_
_entity.id
_entity.type
_entity.pdbx_description
1 polymer ?
#
loop_
_entity_poly.entity_id
_entity_poly.type
_entity_poly.pdbx_seq_one_letter_code
_entity_poly.pdbx_strand_id
1 'polypeptide(L)'
;MKVVINSCYGGFSISRKAFLKLREMGNKHALKETDYGELYKDGSGPRRTWGMERGGSFLRDIPRDDKDLIKIIEEMGDEANGGVASLTIVEVPDDVEWEIDEYDGYEHVAEKHRTWS
;
A
#
# COMPACT_ATOMS: atom_id res chain seq x y z
N MET A 1 -8.61 15.95 -2.73
CA MET A 1 -8.59 14.52 -2.36
C MET A 1 -7.25 14.14 -1.75
N LYS A 2 -7.17 12.98 -1.08
CA LYS A 2 -5.94 12.46 -0.47
C LYS A 2 -5.44 11.26 -1.28
N VAL A 3 -4.12 11.17 -1.44
CA VAL A 3 -3.45 10.08 -2.17
C VAL A 3 -2.29 9.57 -1.34
N VAL A 4 -2.16 8.26 -1.19
CA VAL A 4 -1.08 7.61 -0.46
C VAL A 4 0.06 7.23 -1.41
N ILE A 5 1.25 7.73 -1.11
CA ILE A 5 2.47 7.46 -1.88
C ILE A 5 3.53 6.82 -1.00
N ASN A 6 4.50 6.19 -1.66
CA ASN A 6 5.71 5.70 -1.02
C ASN A 6 6.87 6.69 -1.22
N SER A 7 7.62 6.92 -0.15
CA SER A 7 8.74 7.85 -0.05
C SER A 7 10.06 7.14 0.28
N CYS A 8 10.22 5.90 -0.20
CA CYS A 8 11.37 5.03 0.07
C CYS A 8 11.75 4.17 -1.13
N TYR A 9 13.01 3.73 -1.23
CA TYR A 9 13.50 2.92 -2.36
C TYR A 9 12.90 1.49 -2.46
N GLY A 10 12.29 0.97 -1.39
CA GLY A 10 11.77 -0.41 -1.40
C GLY A 10 10.41 -0.61 -2.08
N GLY A 11 9.79 0.49 -2.53
CA GLY A 11 8.49 0.49 -3.19
C GLY A 11 7.28 0.44 -2.25
N PHE A 12 6.11 0.78 -2.79
CA PHE A 12 4.87 0.83 -2.03
C PHE A 12 4.44 -0.55 -1.55
N SER A 13 4.17 -0.65 -0.25
CA SER A 13 3.42 -1.75 0.35
C SER A 13 3.01 -1.39 1.77
N ILE A 14 1.95 -2.05 2.27
CA ILE A 14 1.53 -1.91 3.67
C ILE A 14 1.98 -3.10 4.52
N SER A 15 2.06 -2.88 5.83
CA SER A 15 2.36 -3.92 6.81
C SER A 15 1.25 -4.96 6.88
N ARG A 16 1.57 -6.17 7.36
CA ARG A 16 0.55 -7.20 7.61
C ARG A 16 -0.54 -6.73 8.57
N LYS A 17 -0.18 -5.91 9.57
CA LYS A 17 -1.13 -5.39 10.57
C LYS A 17 -2.16 -4.48 9.90
N ALA A 18 -1.72 -3.57 9.04
CA ALA A 18 -2.60 -2.71 8.25
C ALA A 18 -3.47 -3.52 7.27
N PHE A 19 -2.87 -4.50 6.60
CA PHE A 19 -3.58 -5.42 5.70
C PHE A 19 -4.72 -6.19 6.39
N LEU A 20 -4.47 -6.73 7.58
CA LEU A 20 -5.49 -7.44 8.35
C LEU A 20 -6.62 -6.51 8.79
N LYS A 21 -6.32 -5.28 9.23
CA LYS A 21 -7.36 -4.29 9.54
C LYS A 21 -8.21 -3.95 8.32
N LEU A 22 -7.62 -3.77 7.15
CA LEU A 22 -8.37 -3.53 5.90
C LEU A 22 -9.31 -4.70 5.57
N ARG A 23 -8.88 -5.95 5.82
CA ARG A 23 -9.76 -7.12 5.67
C ARG A 23 -10.92 -7.12 6.66
N GLU A 24 -10.67 -6.77 7.92
CA GLU A 24 -11.72 -6.62 8.94
C GLU A 24 -12.73 -5.53 8.56
N MET A 25 -12.28 -4.47 7.91
CA MET A 25 -13.13 -3.40 7.35
C MET A 25 -13.88 -3.83 6.07
N GLY A 26 -13.61 -5.01 5.53
CA GLY A 26 -14.25 -5.52 4.32
C GLY A 26 -13.69 -4.92 3.02
N ASN A 27 -12.47 -4.36 3.04
CA ASN A 27 -11.87 -3.77 1.85
C ASN A 27 -11.67 -4.82 0.75
N LYS A 28 -12.22 -4.54 -0.44
CA LYS A 28 -12.26 -5.49 -1.57
C LYS A 28 -10.88 -5.88 -2.10
N HIS A 29 -9.87 -5.02 -1.99
CA HIS A 29 -8.51 -5.31 -2.44
C HIS A 29 -7.83 -6.24 -1.44
N ALA A 30 -7.95 -5.93 -0.14
CA ALA A 30 -7.41 -6.73 0.94
C ALA A 30 -8.00 -8.15 1.00
N LEU A 31 -9.30 -8.30 0.71
CA LEU A 31 -9.98 -9.60 0.68
C LEU A 31 -9.56 -10.49 -0.51
N LYS A 32 -9.12 -9.90 -1.64
CA LYS A 32 -8.70 -10.63 -2.84
C LYS A 32 -7.25 -11.12 -2.75
N GLU A 33 -6.38 -10.33 -2.12
CA GLU A 33 -4.98 -10.71 -1.95
C GLU A 33 -4.85 -11.85 -0.93
N THR A 34 -3.94 -12.79 -1.14
CA THR A 34 -3.72 -13.93 -0.21
C THR A 34 -2.90 -13.49 1.01
N ASP A 35 -3.28 -13.91 2.22
CA ASP A 35 -2.44 -13.70 3.41
C ASP A 35 -1.35 -14.76 3.46
N TYR A 36 -0.19 -14.42 2.91
CA TYR A 36 0.99 -15.28 2.96
C TYR A 36 1.62 -15.34 4.38
N GLY A 37 1.12 -14.56 5.35
CA GLY A 37 1.45 -14.73 6.77
C GLY A 37 0.60 -15.80 7.48
N GLU A 38 -0.43 -16.35 6.83
CA GLU A 38 -1.26 -17.41 7.39
C GLU A 38 -0.49 -18.73 7.50
N LEU A 39 -0.74 -19.48 8.58
CA LEU A 39 -0.17 -20.83 8.76
C LEU A 39 -0.81 -21.80 7.76
N TYR A 40 -0.02 -22.75 7.26
CA TYR A 40 -0.60 -23.91 6.57
C TYR A 40 -1.55 -24.67 7.52
N LYS A 41 -2.61 -25.26 6.95
CA LYS A 41 -3.61 -26.03 7.72
C LYS A 41 -3.00 -27.20 8.49
N ASP A 42 -1.86 -27.71 8.01
CA ASP A 42 -1.10 -28.81 8.64
C ASP A 42 -0.12 -28.33 9.71
N GLY A 43 -0.04 -27.02 9.99
CA GLY A 43 0.85 -26.44 10.99
C GLY A 43 2.32 -26.39 10.59
N SER A 44 2.67 -26.68 9.33
CA SER A 44 4.06 -26.67 8.82
C SER A 44 4.75 -25.30 8.82
N GLY A 45 4.07 -24.25 9.31
CA GLY A 45 4.57 -22.89 9.44
C GLY A 45 3.75 -21.89 8.61
N PRO A 46 4.14 -20.60 8.62
CA PRO A 46 3.49 -19.62 7.77
C PRO A 46 3.79 -19.91 6.30
N ARG A 47 2.92 -19.48 5.39
CA ARG A 47 3.18 -19.42 3.95
C ARG A 47 4.28 -18.38 3.61
N ARG A 48 5.43 -18.43 4.28
CA ARG A 48 6.55 -17.52 4.03
C ARG A 48 7.07 -17.76 2.61
N THR A 49 6.91 -16.76 1.77
CA THR A 49 7.67 -16.61 0.54
C THR A 49 8.97 -15.85 0.84
N TRP A 50 9.98 -16.02 0.01
CA TRP A 50 11.24 -15.29 0.13
C TRP A 50 10.98 -13.77 0.15
N GLY A 51 11.52 -13.05 1.14
CA GLY A 51 11.30 -11.60 1.33
C GLY A 51 10.28 -11.21 2.42
N MET A 52 9.46 -12.16 2.90
CA MET A 52 8.48 -11.92 3.98
C MET A 52 9.07 -11.61 5.35
N GLU A 53 10.30 -12.04 5.61
CA GLU A 53 10.97 -11.89 6.91
C GLU A 53 11.23 -10.43 7.28
N ARG A 54 11.12 -9.52 6.29
CA ARG A 54 11.36 -8.09 6.46
C ARG A 54 10.13 -7.25 6.80
N GLY A 55 8.95 -7.85 7.05
CA GLY A 55 7.77 -7.09 7.52
C GLY A 55 6.52 -7.18 6.65
N GLY A 56 6.53 -8.04 5.63
CA GLY A 56 5.42 -8.23 4.70
C GLY A 56 5.27 -7.05 3.72
N SER A 57 5.03 -7.37 2.45
CA SER A 57 4.67 -6.39 1.43
C SER A 57 3.28 -6.75 0.89
N PHE A 58 2.25 -6.10 1.41
CA PHE A 58 0.86 -6.33 0.98
C PHE A 58 0.32 -5.16 0.18
N LEU A 59 -0.66 -5.44 -0.67
CA LEU A 59 -1.47 -4.46 -1.39
C LEU A 59 -0.65 -3.46 -2.21
N ARG A 60 0.33 -3.96 -2.98
CA ARG A 60 1.13 -3.12 -3.88
C ARG A 60 0.27 -2.37 -4.92
N ASP A 61 -0.83 -3.00 -5.33
CA ASP A 61 -1.73 -2.52 -6.40
C ASP A 61 -3.07 -1.94 -5.89
N ILE A 62 -3.20 -1.65 -4.58
CA ILE A 62 -4.39 -0.96 -4.08
C ILE A 62 -4.48 0.46 -4.68
N PRO A 63 -5.69 0.95 -5.04
CA PRO A 63 -5.87 2.34 -5.43
C PRO A 63 -5.36 3.29 -4.33
N ARG A 64 -4.57 4.29 -4.73
CA ARG A 64 -3.87 5.17 -3.78
C ARG A 64 -4.79 6.20 -3.12
N ASP A 65 -5.99 6.35 -3.65
CA ASP A 65 -7.10 7.13 -3.12
C ASP A 65 -8.16 6.28 -2.39
N ASP A 66 -7.88 4.99 -2.14
CA ASP A 66 -8.79 4.12 -1.39
C ASP A 66 -9.02 4.70 0.03
N LYS A 67 -10.29 4.93 0.37
CA LYS A 67 -10.69 5.60 1.62
C LYS A 67 -10.30 4.81 2.86
N ASP A 68 -10.36 3.48 2.79
CA ASP A 68 -9.97 2.62 3.91
C ASP A 68 -8.45 2.64 4.07
N LEU A 69 -7.71 2.62 2.96
CA LEU A 69 -6.25 2.78 2.97
C LEU A 69 -5.85 4.09 3.65
N ILE A 70 -6.37 5.23 3.17
CA ILE A 70 -6.07 6.55 3.73
C ILE A 70 -6.34 6.56 5.24
N LYS A 71 -7.52 6.09 5.64
CA LYS A 71 -7.90 6.00 7.05
C LYS A 71 -6.91 5.19 7.88
N ILE A 72 -6.49 4.02 7.37
CA ILE A 72 -5.53 3.16 8.07
C ILE A 72 -4.16 3.83 8.19
N ILE A 73 -3.69 4.53 7.16
CA ILE A 73 -2.41 5.26 7.22
C ILE A 73 -2.49 6.41 8.24
N GLU A 74 -3.60 7.15 8.27
CA GLU A 74 -3.81 8.23 9.25
C GLU A 74 -3.86 7.71 10.70
N GLU A 75 -4.52 6.56 10.93
CA GLU A 75 -4.66 5.97 12.26
C GLU A 75 -3.39 5.29 12.78
N MET A 76 -2.60 4.69 11.89
CA MET A 76 -1.45 3.84 12.27
C MET A 76 -0.10 4.52 12.09
N GLY A 77 0.00 5.55 11.24
CA GLY A 77 1.27 6.15 10.86
C GLY A 77 2.27 5.09 10.38
N ASP A 78 3.49 5.13 10.93
CA ASP A 78 4.59 4.25 10.51
C ASP A 78 4.31 2.75 10.73
N GLU A 79 3.40 2.37 11.62
CA GLU A 79 3.04 0.95 11.81
C GLU A 79 2.33 0.36 10.58
N ALA A 80 1.81 1.21 9.69
CA ALA A 80 1.22 0.78 8.43
C ALA A 80 2.25 0.52 7.34
N ASN A 81 3.50 0.94 7.50
CA ASN A 81 4.54 0.78 6.49
C ASN A 81 4.87 -0.71 6.27
N GLY A 82 4.87 -1.14 5.01
CA GLY A 82 5.45 -2.42 4.63
C GLY A 82 6.95 -2.47 4.96
N GLY A 83 7.51 -3.68 4.95
CA GLY A 83 8.87 -3.95 5.45
C GLY A 83 10.02 -3.13 4.85
N VAL A 84 9.80 -2.52 3.69
CA VAL A 84 10.75 -1.64 2.99
C VAL A 84 10.05 -0.41 2.39
N ALA A 85 8.92 0.01 2.96
CA ALA A 85 8.14 1.16 2.50
C ALA A 85 8.17 2.32 3.51
N SER A 86 7.87 3.52 3.05
CA SER A 86 7.62 4.70 3.88
C SER A 86 6.42 5.45 3.32
N LEU A 87 5.26 5.28 3.94
CA LEU A 87 3.99 5.76 3.38
C LEU A 87 3.69 7.17 3.85
N THR A 88 3.31 8.04 2.91
CA THR A 88 2.89 9.42 3.20
C THR A 88 1.60 9.74 2.45
N ILE A 89 0.83 10.68 2.99
CA ILE A 89 -0.39 11.20 2.36
C ILE A 89 -0.09 12.55 1.73
N VAL A 90 -0.47 12.71 0.48
CA VAL A 90 -0.42 13.97 -0.27
C VAL A 90 -1.84 14.44 -0.55
N GLU A 91 -2.06 15.75 -0.45
CA GLU A 91 -3.32 16.38 -0.85
C GLU A 91 -3.23 16.87 -2.30
N VAL A 92 -4.23 16.48 -3.09
CA VAL A 92 -4.39 16.84 -4.51
C VAL A 92 -5.70 17.63 -4.62
N PRO A 93 -5.78 18.73 -5.39
CA PRO A 93 -7.05 19.41 -5.63
C PRO A 93 -8.11 18.46 -6.24
N ASP A 94 -9.37 18.64 -5.86
CA ASP A 94 -10.45 17.73 -6.31
C ASP A 94 -10.77 17.83 -7.81
N ASP A 95 -10.39 18.93 -8.45
CA ASP A 95 -10.60 19.24 -9.87
C ASP A 95 -9.41 18.85 -10.76
N VAL A 96 -8.39 18.20 -10.19
CA VAL A 96 -7.17 17.80 -10.89
C VAL A 96 -7.15 16.28 -11.11
N GLU A 97 -7.06 15.86 -12.38
CA GLU A 97 -6.70 14.48 -12.71
C GLU A 97 -5.22 14.25 -12.41
N TRP A 98 -4.90 13.11 -11.82
CA TRP A 98 -3.55 12.81 -11.37
C TRP A 98 -3.13 11.38 -11.72
N GLU A 99 -1.84 11.14 -11.67
CA GLU A 99 -1.21 9.83 -11.76
C GLU A 99 -0.06 9.69 -10.77
N ILE A 100 0.33 8.44 -10.46
CA ILE A 100 1.57 8.18 -9.74
C ILE A 100 2.69 8.13 -10.77
N ASP A 101 3.70 8.97 -10.57
CA ASP A 101 5.00 8.82 -11.24
C ASP A 101 6.02 8.29 -10.23
N GLU A 102 6.79 7.28 -10.65
CA GLU A 102 7.62 6.46 -9.78
C GLU A 102 9.02 6.30 -10.35
N TYR A 103 10.01 6.57 -9.52
CA TYR A 103 11.42 6.35 -9.85
C TYR A 103 12.16 5.69 -8.69
N ASP A 104 12.57 4.44 -8.89
CA ASP A 104 13.33 3.62 -7.93
C ASP A 104 12.66 3.50 -6.56
N GLY A 105 11.36 3.19 -6.55
CA GLY A 105 10.49 3.09 -5.39
C GLY A 105 9.94 4.42 -4.89
N TYR A 106 10.61 5.55 -5.16
CA TYR A 106 10.11 6.87 -4.77
C TYR A 106 8.98 7.31 -5.69
N GLU A 107 7.80 7.44 -5.10
CA GLU A 107 6.61 7.88 -5.80
C GLU A 107 6.37 9.37 -5.56
N HIS A 108 5.81 10.03 -6.57
CA HIS A 108 5.21 11.35 -6.43
C HIS A 108 3.91 11.40 -7.21
N VAL A 109 3.02 12.31 -6.81
CA VAL A 109 1.79 12.56 -7.55
C VAL A 109 2.08 13.61 -8.61
N ALA A 110 1.79 13.28 -9.88
CA ALA A 110 1.88 14.20 -11.00
C ALA A 110 0.47 14.51 -11.54
N GLU A 111 0.23 15.74 -11.97
CA GLU A 111 -0.98 16.07 -12.71
C GLU A 111 -0.94 15.41 -14.09
N LYS A 112 -2.08 14.82 -14.48
CA LYS A 112 -2.21 14.15 -15.76
C LYS A 112 -2.43 15.17 -16.87
N HIS A 113 -1.37 15.46 -17.62
CA HIS A 113 -1.43 16.40 -18.74
C HIS A 113 -1.41 15.70 -20.11
N ARG A 114 -1.95 16.38 -21.12
CA ARG A 114 -1.77 15.98 -22.53
C ARG A 114 -0.44 16.50 -23.06
N THR A 115 0.27 15.67 -23.79
CA THR A 115 1.50 16.04 -24.51
C THR A 115 1.29 15.94 -26.01
N TRP A 116 1.98 16.79 -26.78
CA TRP A 116 1.95 16.81 -28.25
C TRP A 116 3.39 16.94 -28.76
N SER A 117 3.71 16.34 -29.92
CA SER A 117 5.01 16.39 -30.58
C SER A 117 4.90 16.96 -31.98
#